data_AF-A0A958REM7-F1
#
_entry.id   AF-A0A958REM7-F1
#
_cell.length_a   1.000
_cell.length_b   1.000
_cell.length_c   1.000
_cell.angle_alpha   90.00
_cell.angle_beta   90.00
_cell.angle_gamma   90.00
#
_symmetry.space_group_name_H-M   'P 1'
#
loop_
_entity.id
_entity.type
_entity.pdbx_description
1 polymer ?
#
loop_
_entity_poly.entity_id
_entity_poly.type
_entity_poly.pdbx_seq_one_letter_code
_entity_poly.pdbx_strand_id
1 'polypeptide(L)'
;VMVGRALTARPWLLWQVGEALGLPPPIGKYGSAPRTPEEEAKEYGRSLFRLLELMEEHFEERQALRKFCFHVQTSAVWLPFGHTLFAKARAAKSFVEARKHLEEFFFYTHTMYPRTELRQ
;
A
#
# COMPACT_ATOMS: atom_id res chain seq x y z
N VAL A 1 4.97 -21.35 7.03
CA VAL A 1 3.84 -20.43 7.34
C VAL A 1 3.44 -19.72 6.07
N MET A 2 2.16 -19.73 5.68
CA MET A 2 1.65 -18.98 4.52
C MET A 2 1.11 -17.62 4.98
N VAL A 3 1.64 -16.53 4.45
CA VAL A 3 1.28 -15.16 4.87
C VAL A 3 0.66 -14.41 3.68
N GLY A 4 -0.59 -14.70 3.33
CA GLY A 4 -1.25 -14.05 2.18
C GLY A 4 -1.77 -12.64 2.50
N ARG A 5 -2.71 -12.53 3.44
CA ARG A 5 -3.45 -11.28 3.73
C ARG A 5 -2.57 -10.15 4.25
N ALA A 6 -1.58 -10.45 5.08
CA ALA A 6 -0.67 -9.43 5.60
C ALA A 6 0.27 -8.88 4.50
N LEU A 7 0.71 -9.73 3.56
CA LEU A 7 1.56 -9.30 2.44
C LEU A 7 0.82 -8.43 1.43
N THR A 8 -0.50 -8.58 1.30
CA THR A 8 -1.32 -7.66 0.48
C THR A 8 -1.22 -6.22 0.98
N ALA A 9 -1.25 -6.00 2.29
CA ALA A 9 -1.19 -4.67 2.88
C ALA A 9 0.23 -4.20 3.20
N ARG A 10 1.16 -5.13 3.43
CA ARG A 10 2.53 -4.86 3.90
C ARG A 10 3.56 -5.69 3.11
N PRO A 11 3.76 -5.41 1.80
CA PRO A 11 4.71 -6.17 0.98
C PRO A 11 6.16 -6.11 1.50
N TRP A 12 6.53 -5.04 2.23
CA TRP A 12 7.86 -4.89 2.83
C TRP A 12 8.13 -5.81 4.03
N LEU A 13 7.15 -6.59 4.52
CA LEU A 13 7.41 -7.59 5.55
C LEU A 13 8.49 -8.60 5.11
N LEU A 14 8.55 -8.94 3.82
CA LEU A 14 9.60 -9.80 3.28
C LEU A 14 10.99 -9.15 3.39
N TRP A 15 11.07 -7.82 3.26
CA TRP A 15 12.30 -7.07 3.47
C TRP A 15 12.70 -7.08 4.95
N GLN A 16 11.76 -6.81 5.88
CA GLN A 16 12.02 -6.87 7.32
C GLN A 16 12.52 -8.25 7.78
N VAL A 17 11.94 -9.32 7.22
CA VAL A 17 12.36 -10.71 7.48
C VAL A 17 13.73 -10.98 6.88
N GLY A 18 13.96 -10.56 5.62
CA GLY A 18 15.26 -10.72 4.96
C GLY A 18 16.39 -10.06 5.74
N GLU A 19 16.18 -8.84 6.24
CA GLU A 19 17.15 -8.15 7.10
C GLU A 19 17.42 -8.90 8.40
N ALA A 20 16.38 -9.42 9.06
CA ALA A 20 16.54 -10.20 10.28
C ALA A 20 17.34 -11.49 10.04
N LEU A 21 17.34 -12.01 8.80
CA LEU A 21 18.11 -13.16 8.36
C LEU A 21 19.50 -12.79 7.80
N GLY A 22 19.87 -11.51 7.79
CA GLY A 22 21.15 -11.04 7.25
C GLY A 22 21.24 -11.05 5.71
N LEU A 23 20.10 -11.09 5.01
CA LEU A 23 20.05 -11.01 3.55
C LEU A 23 20.22 -9.56 3.07
N PRO A 24 20.75 -9.34 1.85
CA PRO A 24 20.84 -8.00 1.27
C PRO A 24 19.44 -7.39 1.03
N PRO A 25 19.34 -6.05 1.00
CA PRO A 25 18.08 -5.38 0.73
C PRO A 25 17.55 -5.73 -0.67
N PRO A 26 16.21 -5.70 -0.89
CA PRO A 26 15.61 -5.91 -2.20
C PRO A 26 16.11 -4.90 -3.23
N ILE A 27 16.10 -5.29 -4.52
CA ILE A 27 16.50 -4.41 -5.62
C ILE A 27 15.66 -3.12 -5.58
N GLY A 28 16.35 -1.97 -5.66
CA GLY A 28 15.72 -0.65 -5.61
C GLY A 28 15.33 -0.17 -4.21
N LYS A 29 15.64 -0.93 -3.15
CA LYS A 29 15.56 -0.49 -1.76
C LYS A 29 16.95 -0.21 -1.20
N TYR A 30 17.04 0.83 -0.39
CA TYR A 30 18.28 1.29 0.24
C TYR A 30 18.02 1.52 1.73
N GLY A 31 19.04 1.29 2.55
CA GLY A 31 18.94 1.45 4.01
C GLY A 31 18.20 0.29 4.67
N SER A 32 17.50 0.59 5.77
CA SER A 32 16.77 -0.38 6.58
C SER A 32 15.29 -0.47 6.19
N ALA A 33 14.69 -1.65 6.36
CA ALA A 33 13.26 -1.87 6.20
C ALA A 33 12.49 -0.99 7.19
N PRO A 34 11.30 -0.49 6.84
CA PRO A 34 10.50 0.31 7.77
C PRO A 34 10.19 -0.52 9.01
N ARG A 35 10.29 0.07 10.21
CA ARG A 35 10.05 -0.61 11.50
C ARG A 35 9.01 0.12 12.35
N THR A 36 8.94 1.45 12.25
CA THR A 36 7.95 2.23 13.01
C THR A 36 6.60 2.30 12.29
N PRO A 37 5.48 2.49 13.01
CA PRO A 37 4.16 2.68 12.39
C PRO A 37 4.12 3.76 11.31
N GLU A 38 4.88 4.84 11.47
CA GLU A 38 4.96 5.96 10.54
C GLU A 38 5.75 5.59 9.28
N GLU A 39 6.87 4.89 9.46
CA GLU A 39 7.68 4.40 8.34
C GLU A 39 6.90 3.41 7.48
N GLU A 40 6.15 2.51 8.13
CA GLU A 40 5.29 1.56 7.44
C GLU A 40 4.15 2.25 6.69
N ALA A 41 3.51 3.26 7.28
CA ALA A 41 2.48 4.03 6.58
C ALA A 41 3.02 4.78 5.37
N LYS A 42 4.24 5.32 5.47
CA LYS A 42 4.93 5.96 4.34
C LYS A 42 5.24 4.94 3.24
N GLU A 43 5.68 3.74 3.62
CA GLU A 43 5.99 2.68 2.66
C GLU A 43 4.72 2.11 2.02
N TYR A 44 3.60 2.08 2.74
CA TYR A 44 2.28 1.79 2.20
C TYR A 44 1.85 2.79 1.12
N GLY A 45 2.00 4.09 1.38
CA GLY A 45 1.73 5.11 0.36
C GLY A 45 2.57 4.89 -0.90
N ARG A 46 3.88 4.66 -0.73
CA ARG A 46 4.80 4.35 -1.84
C ARG A 46 4.40 3.09 -2.61
N SER A 47 3.96 2.04 -1.91
CA SER A 47 3.53 0.80 -2.56
C SER A 47 2.26 1.01 -3.39
N LEU A 48 1.31 1.84 -2.93
CA LEU A 48 0.13 2.20 -3.69
C LEU A 48 0.45 3.04 -4.93
N PHE A 49 1.36 4.02 -4.83
CA PHE A 49 1.82 4.77 -6.01
C PHE A 49 2.47 3.85 -7.04
N ARG A 50 3.36 2.96 -6.58
CA ARG A 50 4.02 1.99 -7.47
C ARG A 50 3.02 1.02 -8.11
N LEU A 51 2.02 0.59 -7.35
CA LEU A 51 0.96 -0.27 -7.86
C LEU A 51 0.15 0.44 -8.94
N LEU A 52 -0.19 1.72 -8.73
CA LEU A 52 -0.96 2.50 -9.70
C LEU A 52 -0.18 2.68 -11.02
N GLU A 53 1.13 2.97 -10.94
CA GLU A 53 2.02 3.05 -12.12
C GLU A 53 2.06 1.73 -12.90
N LEU A 54 2.25 0.60 -12.21
CA LEU A 54 2.26 -0.72 -12.83
C LEU A 54 0.89 -1.06 -13.43
N MET A 55 -0.19 -0.61 -12.82
CA MET A 55 -1.53 -0.81 -13.34
C MET A 55 -1.79 0.00 -14.61
N GLU A 56 -1.29 1.24 -14.66
CA GLU A 56 -1.32 2.12 -15.83
C GLU A 56 -0.49 1.55 -17.01
N GLU A 57 0.63 0.89 -16.72
CA GLU A 57 1.49 0.26 -17.73
C GLU A 57 0.89 -1.03 -18.32
N HIS A 58 0.11 -1.79 -17.54
CA HIS A 58 -0.25 -3.17 -17.89
C HIS A 58 -1.75 -3.44 -18.08
N PHE A 59 -2.64 -2.52 -17.72
CA PHE A 59 -4.08 -2.72 -17.81
C PHE A 59 -4.79 -1.54 -18.46
N GLU A 60 -5.93 -1.82 -19.10
CA GLU A 60 -6.86 -0.76 -19.53
C GLU A 60 -7.41 -0.01 -18.30
N GLU A 61 -7.58 1.30 -18.42
CA GLU A 61 -7.86 2.22 -17.30
C GLU A 61 -9.04 1.77 -16.44
N ARG A 62 -10.18 1.44 -17.04
CA ARG A 62 -11.36 1.02 -16.28
C ARG A 62 -11.09 -0.28 -15.52
N GLN A 63 -10.40 -1.24 -16.13
CA GLN A 63 -10.02 -2.48 -15.47
C GLN A 63 -9.01 -2.24 -14.33
N ALA A 64 -8.01 -1.39 -14.58
CA ALA A 64 -6.98 -1.00 -13.62
C ALA A 64 -7.58 -0.36 -12.37
N LEU A 65 -8.42 0.67 -12.53
CA LEU A 65 -9.04 1.39 -11.41
C LEU A 65 -9.94 0.47 -10.57
N ARG A 66 -10.66 -0.48 -11.19
CA ARG A 66 -11.43 -1.49 -10.46
C ARG A 66 -10.53 -2.38 -9.59
N LYS A 67 -9.40 -2.85 -10.14
CA LYS A 67 -8.43 -3.68 -9.40
C LYS A 67 -7.74 -2.88 -8.30
N PHE A 68 -7.38 -1.63 -8.57
CA PHE A 68 -6.79 -0.71 -7.61
C PHE A 68 -7.72 -0.46 -6.42
N CYS A 69 -8.98 -0.12 -6.71
CA CYS A 69 -10.00 0.11 -5.70
C CYS A 69 -10.22 -1.13 -4.82
N PHE A 70 -10.27 -2.33 -5.43
CA PHE A 70 -10.35 -3.58 -4.67
C PHE A 70 -9.12 -3.79 -3.77
N HIS A 71 -7.91 -3.53 -4.28
CA HIS A 71 -6.69 -3.61 -3.48
C HIS A 71 -6.78 -2.68 -2.26
N VAL A 72 -7.06 -1.39 -2.48
CA VAL A 72 -7.20 -0.37 -1.43
C VAL A 72 -8.27 -0.76 -0.41
N GLN A 73 -9.42 -1.28 -0.86
CA GLN A 73 -10.48 -1.76 0.04
C GLN A 73 -9.97 -2.83 1.03
N THR A 74 -9.13 -3.74 0.54
CA THR A 74 -8.61 -4.86 1.34
C THR A 74 -7.40 -4.48 2.20
N SER A 75 -6.59 -3.52 1.75
CA SER A 75 -5.33 -3.18 2.41
C SER A 75 -5.41 -1.95 3.31
N ALA A 76 -6.31 -1.00 3.04
CA ALA A 76 -6.40 0.27 3.80
C ALA A 76 -6.91 0.08 5.24
N VAL A 77 -7.44 -1.09 5.60
CA VAL A 77 -7.89 -1.39 6.97
C VAL A 77 -6.77 -1.27 8.03
N TRP A 78 -5.52 -1.25 7.60
CA TRP A 78 -4.34 -1.08 8.45
C TRP A 78 -4.00 0.39 8.73
N LEU A 79 -4.67 1.34 8.07
CA LEU A 79 -4.52 2.76 8.31
C LEU A 79 -5.68 3.32 9.13
N PRO A 80 -5.41 4.19 10.12
CA PRO A 80 -6.41 5.12 10.62
C PRO A 80 -7.06 5.86 9.45
N PHE A 81 -8.38 5.95 9.45
CA PHE A 81 -9.15 6.59 8.37
C PHE A 81 -8.95 5.98 6.97
N GLY A 82 -8.51 4.71 6.88
CA GLY A 82 -8.37 4.02 5.59
C GLY A 82 -9.66 3.91 4.77
N HIS A 83 -10.83 3.99 5.41
CA HIS A 83 -12.11 4.08 4.72
C HIS A 83 -12.24 5.35 3.86
N THR A 84 -11.61 6.46 4.26
CA THR A 84 -11.56 7.69 3.48
C THR A 84 -10.70 7.50 2.23
N LEU A 85 -9.56 6.83 2.35
CA LEU A 85 -8.72 6.46 1.20
C LEU A 85 -9.48 5.58 0.22
N PHE A 86 -10.19 4.56 0.71
CA PHE A 86 -11.04 3.72 -0.12
C PHE A 86 -12.15 4.51 -0.82
N ALA A 87 -12.84 5.42 -0.11
CA ALA A 87 -13.89 6.25 -0.71
C ALA A 87 -13.35 7.11 -1.85
N LYS A 88 -12.17 7.73 -1.68
CA LYS A 88 -11.50 8.49 -2.73
C LYS A 88 -11.08 7.60 -3.92
N ALA A 89 -10.47 6.44 -3.64
CA ALA A 89 -10.07 5.49 -4.69
C ALA A 89 -11.27 4.97 -5.50
N ARG A 90 -12.43 4.78 -4.85
CA ARG A 90 -13.69 4.38 -5.50
C ARG A 90 -14.28 5.48 -6.38
N ALA A 91 -14.07 6.74 -6.02
CA ALA A 91 -14.59 7.90 -6.75
C ALA A 91 -13.76 8.25 -7.99
N ALA A 92 -12.48 7.83 -8.04
CA ALA A 92 -11.58 8.11 -9.15
C ALA A 92 -12.09 7.53 -10.48
N LYS A 93 -12.09 8.37 -11.52
CA LYS A 93 -12.51 8.01 -12.88
C LYS A 93 -11.35 7.90 -13.86
N SER A 94 -10.16 8.31 -13.46
CA SER A 94 -8.93 8.23 -14.25
C SER A 94 -7.70 7.97 -13.37
N PHE A 95 -6.59 7.57 -13.99
CA PHE A 95 -5.31 7.46 -13.28
C PHE A 95 -4.85 8.78 -12.66
N VAL A 96 -5.11 9.90 -13.33
CA VAL A 96 -4.78 11.25 -12.85
C VAL A 96 -5.55 11.56 -11.57
N GLU A 97 -6.86 11.30 -11.54
CA GLU A 97 -7.68 11.50 -10.34
C GLU A 97 -7.23 10.57 -9.20
N ALA A 98 -6.96 9.29 -9.50
CA ALA A 98 -6.49 8.34 -8.50
C ALA A 98 -5.16 8.79 -7.87
N ARG A 99 -4.20 9.25 -8.69
CA ARG A 99 -2.91 9.78 -8.22
C ARG A 99 -3.08 11.01 -7.34
N LYS A 100 -3.90 11.97 -7.77
CA LYS A 100 -4.23 13.16 -6.97
C LYS A 100 -4.83 12.80 -5.61
N HIS A 101 -5.73 11.82 -5.57
CA HIS A 101 -6.32 11.36 -4.31
C HIS A 101 -5.31 10.72 -3.37
N LEU A 102 -4.34 9.97 -3.90
CA LEU A 102 -3.23 9.43 -3.11
C LEU A 102 -2.34 10.54 -2.57
N GLU A 103 -1.98 11.51 -3.41
CA GLU A 103 -1.15 12.66 -3.01
C GLU A 103 -1.83 13.46 -1.89
N GLU A 104 -3.11 13.78 -2.04
CA GLU A 104 -3.89 14.47 -1.00
C GLU A 104 -3.98 13.67 0.30
N PHE A 105 -4.17 12.34 0.21
CA PHE A 105 -4.30 11.50 1.40
C PHE A 105 -2.95 11.40 2.11
N PHE A 106 -1.87 11.07 1.40
CA PHE A 106 -0.53 10.91 1.99
C PHE A 106 0.28 12.21 2.14
N PHE A 107 -0.32 13.37 1.85
CA PHE A 107 0.28 14.67 2.15
C PHE A 107 0.57 14.82 3.64
N TYR A 108 -0.32 14.31 4.49
CA TYR A 108 -0.14 14.28 5.94
C TYR A 108 0.55 13.00 6.40
N THR A 109 1.24 13.06 7.53
CA THR A 109 1.82 11.88 8.17
C THR A 109 0.72 10.93 8.65
N HIS A 110 0.86 9.65 8.32
CA HIS A 110 -0.02 8.57 8.77
C HIS A 110 0.76 7.59 9.63
N THR A 111 0.03 6.73 10.35
CA THR A 111 0.57 5.59 11.11
C THR A 111 -0.15 4.32 10.67
N MET A 112 0.50 3.16 10.75
CA MET A 112 -0.17 1.86 10.54
C MET A 112 -0.42 1.14 11.85
N TYR A 113 -1.56 0.47 11.95
CA TYR A 113 -1.85 -0.40 13.08
C TYR A 113 -0.90 -1.62 13.08
N PRO A 114 -0.40 -2.07 14.23
CA PRO A 114 0.47 -3.23 14.31
C PRO A 114 -0.27 -4.54 14.03
N ARG A 115 -1.59 -4.57 14.31
CA ARG A 115 -2.51 -5.70 14.08
C ARG A 115 -3.86 -5.15 13.64
N THR A 116 -4.56 -5.89 12.79
CA THR A 116 -5.97 -5.63 12.48
C THR A 116 -6.78 -6.87 12.76
N GLU A 117 -8.00 -6.69 13.26
CA GLU A 117 -9.01 -7.74 13.22
C GLU A 117 -9.52 -7.80 11.77
N LEU A 118 -8.76 -8.50 10.91
CA LEU A 118 -9.20 -8.79 9.55
C LEU A 118 -10.57 -9.46 9.66
N ARG A 119 -11.64 -8.78 9.17
CA ARG A 119 -13.00 -9.32 9.16
C ARG A 119 -12.96 -10.73 8.56
N GLN A 120 -13.54 -11.69 9.30
CA GLN A 120 -13.68 -13.09 8.87
C GLN A 120 -14.50 -13.19 7.59
#